data_AF-A0A967WSM3-F1
#
_entry.id   AF-A0A967WSM3-F1
#
_cell.length_a   1.000
_cell.length_b   1.000
_cell.length_c   1.000
_cell.angle_alpha   90.00
_cell.angle_beta   90.00
_cell.angle_gamma   90.00
#
_symmetry.space_group_name_H-M   'P 1'
#
loop_
_entity.id
_entity.type
_entity.pdbx_description
1 polymer ?
#
loop_
_entity_poly.entity_id
_entity_poly.type
_entity_poly.pdbx_seq_one_letter_code
_entity_poly.pdbx_strand_id
1 'polypeptide(L)'
;VAGAALATSLLLVGYIRFTPWLTAHFLAAALPVRAAITVALVTPLGLVMGVPFPAGLRWLRAERLSTMSKSRSVAWVWGVNGLASVLGSTGAVAVAMLGGFSWSLLLGSLIYLGVFAGSAL
;
A
#
# COMPACT_ATOMS: atom_id res chain seq x y z
N VAL A 1 6.28 -4.86 -11.06
CA VAL A 1 6.33 -4.62 -9.59
C VAL A 1 6.92 -3.26 -9.30
N ALA A 2 8.14 -2.98 -9.78
CA ALA A 2 8.81 -1.68 -9.66
C ALA A 2 7.90 -0.47 -9.93
N GLY A 3 7.29 -0.39 -11.13
CA GLY A 3 6.44 0.75 -11.49
C GLY A 3 5.24 0.97 -10.56
N ALA A 4 4.59 -0.10 -10.10
CA ALA A 4 3.46 0.00 -9.16
C ALA A 4 3.93 0.44 -7.76
N ALA A 5 5.10 -0.03 -7.32
CA ALA A 5 5.68 0.38 -6.05
C ALA A 5 6.07 1.87 -6.05
N LEU A 6 6.72 2.34 -7.12
CA LEU A 6 7.05 3.75 -7.30
C LEU A 6 5.78 4.62 -7.38
N ALA A 7 4.80 4.21 -8.17
CA ALA A 7 3.54 4.93 -8.29
C ALA A 7 2.81 5.04 -6.94
N THR A 8 2.79 3.97 -6.14
CA THR A 8 2.22 4.00 -4.78
C THR A 8 2.95 5.01 -3.90
N SER A 9 4.29 4.98 -3.89
CA SER A 9 5.11 5.92 -3.11
C SER A 9 4.84 7.38 -3.51
N LEU A 10 4.80 7.68 -4.80
CA LEU A 10 4.50 9.03 -5.32
C LEU A 10 3.09 9.50 -4.96
N LEU A 11 2.08 8.62 -5.08
CA LEU A 11 0.70 8.93 -4.71
C LEU A 11 0.58 9.25 -3.22
N LEU A 12 1.20 8.45 -2.34
CA LEU A 12 1.20 8.70 -0.89
C LEU A 12 1.86 10.03 -0.54
N VAL A 13 3.00 10.36 -1.17
CA VAL A 13 3.65 11.68 -1.00
C VAL A 13 2.75 12.82 -1.48
N GLY A 14 2.08 12.63 -2.62
CA GLY A 14 1.08 13.57 -3.12
C GLY A 14 -0.05 13.80 -2.13
N TYR A 15 -0.56 12.73 -1.49
CA TYR A 15 -1.64 12.82 -0.50
C TYR A 15 -1.25 13.59 0.76
N ILE A 16 0.01 13.51 1.20
CA ILE A 16 0.49 14.31 2.34
C ILE A 16 0.29 15.81 2.08
N ARG A 17 0.42 16.26 0.82
CA ARG A 17 0.26 17.67 0.43
C ARG A 17 -1.18 18.02 0.04
N PHE A 18 -1.88 17.07 -0.57
CA PHE A 18 -3.24 17.29 -1.06
C PHE A 18 -4.30 17.24 0.06
N THR A 19 -4.12 16.37 1.06
CA THR A 19 -5.13 16.16 2.12
C THR A 19 -5.43 17.44 2.93
N PRO A 20 -4.44 18.26 3.35
CA PRO A 20 -4.72 19.52 4.04
C PRO A 20 -5.55 20.51 3.21
N TRP A 21 -5.27 20.60 1.90
CA TRP A 21 -6.06 21.44 1.00
C TRP A 21 -7.50 20.91 0.89
N LEU A 22 -7.65 19.59 0.75
CA LEU A 22 -8.95 18.94 0.65
C LEU A 22 -9.80 19.17 1.91
N THR A 23 -9.22 18.99 3.10
CA THR A 23 -9.94 19.22 4.35
C THR A 23 -10.30 20.70 4.52
N ALA A 24 -9.42 21.64 4.14
CA ALA A 24 -9.74 23.06 4.22
C ALA A 24 -10.99 23.46 3.39
N HIS A 25 -11.24 22.80 2.25
CA HIS A 25 -12.34 23.17 1.34
C HIS A 25 -13.60 22.30 1.51
N PHE A 26 -13.47 21.03 1.93
CA PHE A 26 -14.57 20.06 1.92
C PHE A 26 -14.94 19.51 3.31
N LEU A 27 -14.33 19.98 4.39
CA LEU A 27 -14.66 19.51 5.74
C LEU A 27 -16.12 19.77 6.13
N ALA A 28 -16.67 20.91 5.71
CA ALA A 28 -18.06 21.30 5.97
C ALA A 28 -19.07 20.72 4.95
N ALA A 29 -18.62 19.95 3.96
CA ALA A 29 -19.50 19.36 2.97
C ALA A 29 -20.34 18.21 3.57
N ALA A 30 -21.50 17.96 2.97
CA ALA A 30 -22.38 16.87 3.38
C ALA A 30 -21.67 15.50 3.29
N LEU A 31 -22.06 14.55 4.14
CA LEU A 31 -21.45 13.22 4.23
C LEU A 31 -21.32 12.50 2.87
N PRO A 32 -22.34 12.49 1.97
CA PRO A 32 -22.23 11.80 0.69
C PRO A 32 -21.11 12.36 -0.20
N VAL A 33 -20.89 13.69 -0.16
CA VAL A 33 -19.83 14.35 -0.93
C VAL A 33 -18.46 13.92 -0.41
N ARG A 34 -18.27 13.96 0.92
CA ARG A 34 -17.01 13.53 1.55
C ARG A 34 -16.72 12.04 1.29
N ALA A 35 -17.75 11.20 1.31
CA ALA A 35 -17.63 9.78 0.99
C ALA A 35 -17.21 9.58 -0.47
N ALA A 36 -17.86 10.26 -1.43
CA ALA A 36 -17.50 10.18 -2.84
C ALA A 36 -16.05 10.64 -3.10
N ILE A 37 -15.62 11.74 -2.47
CA ILE A 37 -14.23 12.22 -2.53
C ILE A 37 -13.27 11.17 -1.98
N THR A 38 -13.58 10.58 -0.83
CA THR A 38 -12.76 9.53 -0.21
C THR A 38 -12.63 8.32 -1.11
N VAL A 39 -13.74 7.85 -1.68
CA VAL A 39 -13.74 6.74 -2.65
C VAL A 39 -12.86 7.09 -3.85
N ALA A 40 -13.05 8.27 -4.45
CA ALA A 40 -12.28 8.70 -5.61
C ALA A 40 -10.77 8.79 -5.33
N LEU A 41 -10.36 9.12 -4.11
CA LEU A 41 -8.96 9.13 -3.68
C LEU A 41 -8.44 7.72 -3.40
N VAL A 42 -9.20 6.89 -2.69
CA VAL A 42 -8.72 5.54 -2.31
C VAL A 42 -8.68 4.60 -3.51
N THR A 43 -9.58 4.74 -4.49
CA THR A 43 -9.64 3.86 -5.67
C THR A 43 -8.33 3.76 -6.45
N PRO A 44 -7.72 4.84 -6.96
CA PRO A 44 -6.47 4.74 -7.71
C PRO A 44 -5.34 4.16 -6.87
N LEU A 45 -5.26 4.53 -5.59
CA LEU A 45 -4.27 3.98 -4.68
C LEU A 45 -4.45 2.46 -4.51
N GLY A 46 -5.68 2.01 -4.24
CA GLY A 46 -6.01 0.59 -4.06
C GLY A 46 -5.74 -0.25 -5.31
N LEU A 47 -6.01 0.30 -6.50
CA LEU A 47 -5.72 -0.37 -7.77
C LEU A 47 -4.21 -0.59 -7.96
N VAL A 48 -3.39 0.44 -7.70
CA VAL A 48 -1.92 0.33 -7.84
C VAL A 48 -1.33 -0.59 -6.76
N MET A 49 -1.80 -0.47 -5.51
CA MET A 49 -1.37 -1.32 -4.40
C MET A 49 -1.74 -2.80 -4.58
N GLY A 50 -2.74 -3.12 -5.40
CA GLY A 50 -3.14 -4.50 -5.71
C GLY A 50 -2.17 -5.26 -6.63
N VAL A 51 -1.22 -4.59 -7.28
CA VAL A 51 -0.33 -5.19 -8.29
C VAL A 51 0.84 -6.00 -7.71
N PRO A 52 1.57 -5.55 -6.67
CA PRO A 52 2.82 -6.20 -6.24
C PRO A 52 2.66 -7.65 -5.77
N PHE A 53 1.64 -7.96 -4.98
CA PHE A 53 1.47 -9.29 -4.39
C PHE A 53 1.14 -10.38 -5.44
N PRO A 54 0.14 -10.22 -6.33
CA PRO A 54 -0.11 -11.17 -7.41
C PRO A 54 1.08 -11.32 -8.36
N ALA A 55 1.82 -10.24 -8.61
CA ALA A 55 3.01 -10.29 -9.46
C ALA A 55 4.15 -11.10 -8.81
N GLY A 56 4.41 -10.91 -7.51
CA GLY A 56 5.38 -11.73 -6.76
C GLY A 56 4.98 -13.21 -6.72
N LEU A 57 3.69 -13.50 -6.59
CA LEU A 57 3.19 -14.88 -6.60
C LEU A 57 3.37 -15.55 -7.98
N ARG A 58 3.16 -14.80 -9.08
CA ARG A 58 3.44 -15.31 -10.44
C ARG A 58 4.92 -15.61 -10.65
N TRP A 59 5.81 -14.75 -10.16
CA TRP A 59 7.25 -14.97 -10.21
C TRP A 59 7.65 -16.24 -9.47
N LEU A 60 7.18 -16.43 -8.23
CA LEU A 60 7.45 -17.62 -7.43
C LEU A 60 6.97 -18.91 -8.10
N ARG A 61 5.83 -18.86 -8.80
CA ARG A 61 5.30 -20.01 -9.55
C ARG A 61 6.12 -20.33 -10.80
N ALA A 62 6.74 -19.32 -11.42
CA ALA A 62 7.57 -19.44 -12.62
C ALA A 62 8.99 -19.97 -12.32
N GLU A 63 9.47 -19.86 -11.08
CA GLU A 63 10.78 -20.39 -10.69
C GLU A 63 10.89 -21.91 -10.90
N ARG A 64 12.13 -22.38 -11.15
CA ARG A 64 12.45 -23.79 -11.42
C ARG A 64 12.60 -24.62 -10.13
N LEU A 65 11.63 -24.47 -9.22
CA LEU A 65 11.55 -25.19 -7.96
C LEU A 65 10.78 -26.51 -8.11
N SER A 66 11.08 -27.49 -7.25
CA SER A 66 10.26 -28.72 -7.15
C SER A 66 8.83 -28.39 -6.69
N THR A 67 7.85 -29.20 -7.08
CA THR A 67 6.41 -28.96 -6.79
C THR A 67 6.14 -28.80 -5.29
N MET A 68 6.77 -29.61 -4.45
CA MET A 68 6.69 -29.53 -2.99
C MET A 68 7.27 -28.20 -2.46
N SER A 69 8.40 -27.74 -3.01
CA SER A 69 9.03 -26.48 -2.60
C SER A 69 8.17 -25.27 -3.02
N LYS A 70 7.59 -25.29 -4.23
CA LYS A 70 6.65 -24.25 -4.68
C LYS A 70 5.45 -24.12 -3.75
N SER A 71 4.81 -25.23 -3.41
CA SER A 71 3.62 -25.21 -2.53
C SER A 71 3.95 -24.63 -1.15
N ARG A 72 5.12 -24.99 -0.60
CA ARG A 72 5.59 -24.46 0.69
C ARG A 72 5.87 -22.96 0.62
N SER A 73 6.55 -22.49 -0.43
CA SER A 73 6.85 -21.06 -0.60
C SER A 73 5.58 -20.22 -0.79
N VAL A 74 4.60 -20.73 -1.55
CA VAL A 74 3.30 -20.06 -1.74
C VAL A 74 2.57 -19.92 -0.41
N ALA A 75 2.52 -20.99 0.40
CA ALA A 75 1.91 -20.94 1.73
C ALA A 75 2.61 -19.92 2.65
N TRP A 76 3.95 -19.87 2.60
CA TRP A 76 4.73 -18.88 3.35
C TRP A 76 4.41 -17.44 2.96
N VAL A 77 4.36 -17.14 1.66
CA VAL A 77 4.06 -15.78 1.17
C VAL A 77 2.65 -15.34 1.58
N TRP A 78 1.68 -16.25 1.58
CA TRP A 78 0.34 -15.98 2.13
C TRP A 78 0.36 -15.74 3.64
N GLY A 79 1.13 -16.54 4.39
CA GLY A 79 1.32 -16.34 5.84
C GLY A 79 1.91 -14.96 6.17
N VAL A 80 2.95 -14.55 5.43
CA VAL A 80 3.56 -13.21 5.58
C VAL A 80 2.55 -12.11 5.22
N ASN A 81 1.75 -12.29 4.17
CA ASN A 81 0.71 -11.31 3.81
C ASN A 81 -0.36 -11.16 4.90
N GLY A 82 -0.77 -12.26 5.53
CA GLY A 82 -1.69 -12.24 6.67
C GLY A 82 -1.10 -11.48 7.86
N LEU A 83 0.13 -11.82 8.26
CA LEU A 83 0.83 -11.13 9.37
C LEU A 83 1.02 -9.63 9.07
N ALA A 84 1.47 -9.29 7.88
CA ALA A 84 1.68 -7.91 7.45
C ALA A 84 0.36 -7.11 7.42
N SER A 85 -0.77 -7.73 7.11
CA SER A 85 -2.07 -7.06 7.12
C SER A 85 -2.52 -6.69 8.53
N VAL A 86 -2.28 -7.56 9.53
CA VAL A 86 -2.60 -7.29 10.94
C VAL A 86 -1.65 -6.24 11.52
N LEU A 87 -0.34 -6.46 11.41
CA LEU A 87 0.66 -5.56 11.98
C LEU A 87 0.68 -4.22 11.25
N GLY A 88 0.56 -4.22 9.93
CA GLY A 88 0.57 -3.03 9.09
C GLY A 88 -0.65 -2.15 9.35
N SER A 89 -1.86 -2.71 9.43
CA SER A 89 -3.07 -1.92 9.73
C SER A 89 -3.03 -1.33 11.14
N THR A 90 -2.73 -2.16 12.14
CA THR A 90 -2.66 -1.73 13.55
C THR A 90 -1.53 -0.71 13.75
N GLY A 91 -0.36 -0.95 13.15
CA GLY A 91 0.77 -0.03 13.18
C GLY A 91 0.49 1.29 12.47
N ALA A 92 -0.18 1.26 11.31
CA ALA A 92 -0.57 2.47 10.60
C ALA A 92 -1.52 3.35 11.42
N VAL A 93 -2.48 2.74 12.14
CA VAL A 93 -3.38 3.44 13.06
C VAL A 93 -2.60 4.01 14.25
N ALA A 94 -1.74 3.21 14.88
CA ALA A 94 -0.92 3.66 16.01
C ALA A 94 -0.04 4.87 15.64
N VAL A 95 0.65 4.81 14.49
CA VAL A 95 1.44 5.93 13.98
C VAL A 95 0.56 7.14 13.68
N ALA A 96 -0.62 6.94 13.08
CA ALA A 96 -1.54 8.03 12.80
C ALA A 96 -2.06 8.71 14.08
N MET A 97 -2.28 7.96 15.15
CA MET A 97 -2.74 8.51 16.44
C MET A 97 -1.62 9.25 17.18
N LEU A 98 -0.37 8.75 17.11
CA LEU A 98 0.76 9.32 17.86
C LEU A 98 1.44 10.47 17.11
N GLY A 99 1.56 10.37 15.79
CA GLY A 99 2.26 11.33 14.94
C GLY A 99 1.37 12.06 13.93
N GLY A 100 0.14 11.61 13.71
CA GLY A 100 -0.74 12.13 12.67
C GLY A 100 -0.65 11.35 11.35
N PHE A 101 -1.65 11.56 10.48
CA PHE A 101 -1.78 10.83 9.22
C PHE A 101 -0.58 10.96 8.29
N SER A 102 0.06 12.13 8.23
CA SER A 102 1.22 12.37 7.36
C SER A 102 2.39 11.41 7.64
N TRP A 103 2.66 11.10 8.91
CA TRP A 103 3.72 10.16 9.27
C TRP A 103 3.36 8.72 8.89
N SER A 104 2.09 8.34 9.04
CA SER A 104 1.59 7.03 8.61
C SER A 104 1.76 6.86 7.09
N LEU A 105 1.37 7.87 6.30
CA LEU A 105 1.54 7.88 4.84
C LEU A 105 3.02 7.89 4.44
N LEU A 106 3.88 8.63 5.16
CA LEU A 106 5.30 8.69 4.87
C LEU A 106 5.99 7.34 5.10
N LEU A 107 5.71 6.66 6.22
CA LEU A 107 6.24 5.32 6.48
C LEU A 107 5.78 4.33 5.41
N GLY A 108 4.50 4.35 5.05
CA GLY A 108 3.98 3.56 3.94
C GLY A 108 4.72 3.84 2.62
N SER A 109 4.97 5.12 2.32
CA SER A 109 5.73 5.52 1.13
C SER A 109 7.16 4.98 1.13
N LEU A 110 7.85 5.05 2.26
CA LEU A 110 9.22 4.52 2.41
C LEU A 110 9.28 3.00 2.21
N ILE A 111 8.29 2.27 2.72
CA ILE A 111 8.19 0.81 2.52
C ILE A 111 8.04 0.49 1.03
N TYR A 112 7.12 1.17 0.34
CA TYR A 112 6.94 0.97 -1.11
C TYR A 112 8.15 1.41 -1.93
N LEU A 113 8.87 2.44 -1.49
CA LEU A 113 10.12 2.86 -2.12
C LEU A 113 11.22 1.80 -1.95
N GLY A 114 11.29 1.15 -0.78
CA GLY A 114 12.18 0.00 -0.54
C GLY A 114 11.87 -1.18 -1.47
N VAL A 115 10.60 -1.47 -1.71
CA VAL A 115 10.18 -2.49 -2.70
C VAL A 115 10.61 -2.10 -4.12
N PHE A 116 10.45 -0.83 -4.50
CA PHE A 116 10.92 -0.34 -5.80
C PHE A 116 12.43 -0.54 -5.94
N ALA A 117 13.22 -0.08 -4.96
CA ALA A 117 14.67 -0.21 -4.96
C ALA A 117 15.14 -1.67 -5.04
N GLY A 118 14.54 -2.57 -4.24
CA GLY A 118 14.86 -3.99 -4.28
C GLY A 118 14.42 -4.71 -5.56
N SER A 119 13.47 -4.14 -6.31
CA SER A 119 13.05 -4.68 -7.62
C SER A 119 13.83 -4.14 -8.81
N ALA A 120 14.73 -3.16 -8.58
CA ALA A 120 15.59 -2.55 -9.59
C ALA A 120 17.02 -3.10 -9.57
N LEU A 121 17.37 -3.89 -8.54
CA LEU A 121 18.61 -4.67 -8.42
C LEU A 121 18.41 -6.06 -9.04
#